data_AF-A0A1Y0GXG1-F1
#
_entry.id   AF-A0A1Y0GXG1-F1
#
_cell.length_a   1.000
_cell.length_b   1.000
_cell.length_c   1.000
_cell.angle_alpha   90.00
_cell.angle_beta   90.00
_cell.angle_gamma   90.00
#
_symmetry.space_group_name_H-M   'P 1'
#
loop_
_entity.id
_entity.type
_entity.pdbx_description
1 polymer ?
#
loop_
_entity_poly.entity_id
_entity_poly.type
_entity_poly.pdbx_seq_one_letter_code
_entity_poly.pdbx_strand_id
1 'polypeptide(L)'
;MAPKKRGVHWAIKVWLVLHCLVVISRTLPVPSDVDVKVATEAGFSPAKVAAQVKKTNFDTLRQREWLLPYYTESLGIWQYWDMFAPNPAQEDIWADAVVEFADGSTEVVEYPRMYEMGIAEKYVKERYRKYRERFTSDAYAWKWPHTAHWFAARAWKGEGNIPVRVTLRRHFYLVGKPPTPPDKTYQTMEYYSCLVDQQVLRSLIR
;
A
#
# COMPACT_ATOMS: atom_id res chain seq x y z
N MET A 1 34.69 -24.10 32.18
CA MET A 1 34.88 -22.87 31.36
C MET A 1 33.50 -22.29 31.06
N ALA A 2 33.20 -21.08 31.53
CA ALA A 2 31.94 -20.42 31.18
C ALA A 2 31.95 -20.04 29.69
N PRO A 3 30.85 -20.27 28.94
CA PRO A 3 30.81 -19.93 27.52
C PRO A 3 30.96 -18.41 27.33
N LYS A 4 31.94 -18.03 26.50
CA LYS A 4 32.20 -16.62 26.16
C LYS A 4 30.95 -16.04 25.48
N LYS A 5 30.27 -15.10 26.14
CA LYS A 5 29.10 -14.40 25.57
C LYS A 5 29.52 -13.76 24.24
N ARG A 6 29.04 -14.31 23.12
CA ARG A 6 29.19 -13.69 21.80
C ARG A 6 28.29 -12.45 21.74
N GLY A 7 28.90 -11.28 21.89
CA GLY A 7 28.22 -10.02 21.61
C GLY A 7 27.99 -9.82 20.12
N VAL A 8 26.92 -9.11 19.77
CA VAL A 8 26.65 -8.69 18.38
C VAL A 8 27.75 -7.73 17.92
N HIS A 9 28.30 -7.98 16.72
CA HIS A 9 29.36 -7.15 16.13
C HIS A 9 28.91 -5.69 15.99
N TRP A 10 29.80 -4.73 16.30
CA TRP A 10 29.46 -3.30 16.35
C TRP A 10 28.93 -2.76 15.00
N ALA A 11 29.46 -3.26 13.88
CA ALA A 11 28.99 -2.90 12.54
C ALA A 11 27.50 -3.24 12.32
N ILE A 12 27.01 -4.35 12.89
CA ILE A 12 25.59 -4.74 12.80
C ILE A 12 24.73 -3.73 13.56
N LYS A 13 25.21 -3.22 14.70
CA LYS A 13 24.51 -2.20 15.49
C LYS A 13 24.42 -0.88 14.74
N VAL A 14 25.52 -0.44 14.12
CA VAL A 14 25.56 0.78 13.29
C VAL A 14 24.61 0.65 12.09
N TRP A 15 24.65 -0.48 11.40
CA TRP A 15 23.73 -0.76 10.29
C TRP A 15 22.27 -0.74 10.74
N LEU A 16 21.95 -1.33 11.89
CA LEU A 16 20.60 -1.33 12.44
C LEU A 16 20.12 0.10 12.73
N VAL A 17 20.95 0.93 13.35
CA VAL A 17 20.59 2.34 13.63
C VAL A 17 20.35 3.12 12.33
N LEU A 18 21.24 2.99 11.34
CA LEU A 18 21.05 3.64 10.03
C LEU A 18 19.78 3.15 9.32
N HIS A 19 19.52 1.84 9.38
CA HIS A 19 18.30 1.24 8.84
C HIS A 19 17.05 1.81 9.52
N CYS A 20 17.04 1.87 10.85
CA CYS A 20 15.96 2.47 11.63
C CYS A 20 15.74 3.94 11.25
N LEU A 21 16.80 4.74 11.11
CA LEU A 21 16.69 6.15 10.69
C LEU A 21 16.11 6.30 9.28
N VAL A 22 16.52 5.45 8.33
CA VAL A 22 15.99 5.45 6.95
C VAL A 22 14.53 5.01 6.92
N VAL A 23 14.14 4.03 7.73
CA VAL A 23 12.75 3.60 7.86
C VAL A 23 11.91 4.74 8.45
N ILE A 24 12.36 5.36 9.54
CA ILE A 24 11.66 6.48 10.19
C ILE A 24 11.52 7.68 9.24
N SER A 25 12.58 8.08 8.54
CA SER A 25 12.52 9.22 7.62
C SER A 25 11.55 8.99 6.46
N ARG A 26 11.30 7.72 6.09
CA ARG A 26 10.35 7.32 5.05
C ARG A 26 8.94 7.03 5.58
N THR A 27 8.78 6.93 6.90
CA THR A 27 7.46 6.71 7.50
C THR A 27 6.82 7.98 8.01
N LEU A 28 7.52 9.11 8.14
CA LEU A 28 6.93 10.41 8.50
C LEU A 28 6.10 11.00 7.34
N PRO A 29 4.74 11.03 7.40
CA PRO A 29 3.94 11.67 6.38
C PRO A 29 3.29 12.92 6.97
N VAL A 30 3.55 14.08 6.36
CA VAL A 30 2.54 15.13 6.35
C VAL A 30 1.60 14.73 5.21
N PRO A 31 0.30 14.50 5.46
CA PRO A 31 -0.62 14.23 4.37
C PRO A 31 -0.57 15.42 3.42
N SER A 32 -0.41 15.15 2.13
CA SER A 32 -0.44 16.24 1.17
C SER A 32 -1.86 16.80 1.12
N ASP A 33 -2.02 18.11 0.99
CA ASP A 33 -3.36 18.72 0.80
C ASP A 33 -4.10 18.11 -0.41
N VAL A 34 -3.33 17.57 -1.35
CA VAL A 34 -3.80 16.81 -2.51
C VAL A 34 -4.56 15.54 -2.09
N ASP A 35 -4.08 14.79 -1.09
CA ASP A 35 -4.72 13.55 -0.62
C ASP A 35 -6.11 13.83 -0.03
N VAL A 36 -6.22 14.91 0.75
CA VAL A 36 -7.48 15.33 1.38
C VAL A 36 -8.46 15.84 0.33
N LYS A 37 -7.97 16.64 -0.64
CA LYS A 37 -8.77 17.17 -1.74
C LYS A 37 -9.36 16.03 -2.59
N VAL A 38 -8.52 15.12 -3.06
CA VAL A 38 -8.92 14.03 -3.97
C VAL A 38 -9.95 13.11 -3.31
N ALA A 39 -9.78 12.76 -2.04
CA ALA A 39 -10.76 11.96 -1.32
C ALA A 39 -12.08 12.73 -1.08
N THR A 40 -12.01 14.03 -0.80
CA THR A 40 -13.20 14.87 -0.63
C THR A 40 -14.01 14.99 -1.91
N GLU A 41 -13.35 15.21 -3.04
CA GLU A 41 -13.99 15.32 -4.37
C GLU A 41 -14.63 14.01 -4.82
N ALA A 42 -14.10 12.88 -4.36
CA ALA A 42 -14.72 11.56 -4.55
C ALA A 42 -15.92 11.28 -3.63
N GLY A 43 -16.39 12.28 -2.87
CA GLY A 43 -17.59 12.19 -2.02
C GLY A 43 -17.33 11.65 -0.61
N PHE A 44 -16.07 11.46 -0.21
CA PHE A 44 -15.75 11.10 1.18
C PHE A 44 -15.80 12.35 2.07
N SER A 45 -16.38 12.22 3.28
CA SER A 45 -16.43 13.34 4.23
C SER A 45 -15.02 13.83 4.59
N PRO A 46 -14.72 15.14 4.47
CA PRO A 46 -13.41 15.70 4.83
C PRO A 46 -12.99 15.36 6.26
N ALA A 47 -13.94 15.39 7.20
CA ALA A 47 -13.71 15.05 8.59
C ALA A 47 -13.32 13.57 8.76
N LYS A 48 -13.95 12.66 8.01
CA LYS A 48 -13.62 11.23 8.01
C LYS A 48 -12.25 10.98 7.36
N VAL A 49 -11.96 11.63 6.23
CA VAL A 49 -10.65 11.54 5.57
C VAL A 49 -9.56 12.05 6.51
N ALA A 50 -9.72 13.25 7.07
CA ALA A 50 -8.76 13.83 8.01
C ALA A 50 -8.57 12.97 9.26
N ALA A 51 -9.65 12.42 9.84
CA ALA A 51 -9.57 11.52 10.99
C ALA A 51 -8.84 10.22 10.64
N GLN A 52 -9.09 9.65 9.46
CA GLN A 52 -8.48 8.40 9.03
C GLN A 52 -7.01 8.58 8.62
N VAL A 53 -6.68 9.72 8.01
CA VAL A 53 -5.32 10.15 7.75
C VAL A 53 -4.57 10.35 9.07
N LYS A 54 -5.15 11.04 10.05
CA LYS A 54 -4.58 11.19 11.41
C LYS A 54 -4.40 9.85 12.11
N LYS A 55 -5.32 8.90 11.94
CA LYS A 55 -5.24 7.53 12.47
C LYS A 55 -4.19 6.66 11.77
N THR A 56 -3.90 6.95 10.50
CA THR A 56 -2.89 6.24 9.72
C THR A 56 -1.50 6.86 9.91
N ASN A 57 -1.44 8.13 10.31
CA ASN A 57 -0.24 8.88 10.64
C ASN A 57 0.10 8.77 12.14
N PHE A 58 1.33 9.14 12.48
CA PHE A 58 1.89 9.11 13.84
C PHE A 58 1.12 9.89 14.93
N ASP A 59 0.03 10.59 14.62
CA ASP A 59 -0.76 11.31 15.63
C ASP A 59 -1.51 10.35 16.57
N THR A 60 -1.93 9.18 16.08
CA THR A 60 -2.42 8.10 16.97
C THR A 60 -1.34 7.53 17.87
N LEU A 61 -0.07 7.61 17.46
CA LEU A 61 1.06 7.19 18.29
C LEU A 61 1.37 8.24 19.36
N ARG A 62 1.29 9.54 19.03
CA ARG A 62 1.38 10.66 20.00
C ARG A 62 0.35 10.57 21.12
N GLN A 63 -0.84 10.06 20.81
CA GLN A 63 -1.94 9.93 21.78
C GLN A 63 -1.84 8.68 22.65
N ARG A 64 -0.92 7.74 22.35
CA ARG A 64 -0.71 6.54 23.17
C ARG A 64 0.33 6.83 24.24
N GLU A 65 -0.06 6.71 25.50
CA GLU A 65 0.76 7.07 26.68
C GLU A 65 2.02 6.22 26.89
N TRP A 66 2.28 5.20 26.06
CA TRP A 66 3.40 4.28 26.27
C TRP A 66 4.33 4.15 25.07
N LEU A 67 5.62 3.95 25.36
CA LEU A 67 6.73 4.04 24.41
C LEU A 67 6.80 2.90 23.39
N LEU A 68 6.21 1.72 23.64
CA LEU A 68 6.36 0.61 22.69
C LEU A 68 5.67 0.85 21.34
N PRO A 69 4.44 1.37 21.20
CA PRO A 69 3.81 1.65 19.93
C PRO A 69 4.68 2.56 19.08
N TYR A 70 5.27 3.57 19.72
CA TYR A 70 6.29 4.41 19.09
C TYR A 70 7.44 3.56 18.57
N TYR A 71 8.05 2.74 19.42
CA TYR A 71 9.15 1.88 19.02
C TYR A 71 8.75 0.86 17.92
N THR A 72 7.60 0.21 18.04
CA THR A 72 7.20 -0.90 17.17
C THR A 72 6.65 -0.43 15.83
N GLU A 73 5.86 0.64 15.81
CA GLU A 73 5.28 1.17 14.58
C GLU A 73 6.30 2.03 13.82
N SER A 74 7.14 2.85 14.49
CA SER A 74 8.21 3.61 13.81
C SER A 74 9.25 2.73 13.13
N LEU A 75 9.59 1.59 13.75
CA LEU A 75 10.56 0.65 13.21
C LEU A 75 9.93 -0.37 12.24
N GLY A 76 8.61 -0.32 12.03
CA GLY A 76 7.90 -1.28 11.20
C GLY A 76 7.97 -2.73 11.71
N ILE A 77 8.33 -2.94 12.98
CA ILE A 77 8.40 -4.26 13.62
C ILE A 77 7.07 -4.67 14.25
N TRP A 78 6.05 -3.81 14.17
CA TRP A 78 4.70 -4.17 14.56
C TRP A 78 4.16 -5.25 13.62
N GLN A 79 3.73 -6.38 14.20
CA GLN A 79 3.17 -7.52 13.48
C GLN A 79 1.76 -7.76 13.97
N TYR A 80 0.83 -7.99 13.03
CA TYR A 80 -0.49 -8.50 13.36
C TYR A 80 -0.34 -9.97 13.82
N TRP A 81 -0.93 -10.31 14.96
CA TRP A 81 -0.86 -11.67 15.52
C TRP A 81 -1.68 -12.69 14.72
N ASP A 82 -2.51 -12.23 13.77
CA ASP A 82 -3.35 -13.08 12.92
C ASP A 82 -2.55 -14.05 12.03
N MET A 83 -1.25 -13.81 11.84
CA MET A 83 -0.30 -14.77 11.25
C MET A 83 -0.23 -16.10 12.02
N PHE A 84 -0.52 -16.08 13.32
CA PHE A 84 -0.56 -17.25 14.19
C PHE A 84 -1.97 -17.73 14.48
N ALA A 85 -2.99 -17.12 13.85
CA ALA A 85 -4.36 -17.59 14.01
C ALA A 85 -4.49 -19.00 13.42
N PRO A 86 -5.32 -19.88 14.03
CA PRO A 86 -5.55 -21.22 13.53
C PRO A 86 -6.16 -21.25 12.13
N ASN A 87 -6.73 -20.13 11.67
CA ASN A 87 -7.25 -19.95 10.32
C ASN A 87 -6.59 -18.72 9.66
N PRO A 88 -5.42 -18.87 9.01
CA PRO A 88 -4.78 -17.76 8.31
C PRO A 88 -5.61 -17.32 7.10
N ALA A 89 -5.22 -16.21 6.47
CA ALA A 89 -5.89 -15.72 5.25
C ALA A 89 -5.98 -16.83 4.20
N GLN A 90 -7.21 -17.15 3.79
CA GLN A 90 -7.53 -18.21 2.83
C GLN A 90 -7.79 -17.65 1.43
N GLU A 91 -7.16 -16.52 1.10
CA GLU A 91 -7.41 -15.80 -0.13
C GLU A 91 -6.08 -15.29 -0.70
N ASP A 92 -5.89 -15.50 -1.99
CA ASP A 92 -4.83 -14.87 -2.77
C ASP A 92 -5.46 -13.71 -3.55
N ILE A 93 -4.93 -12.51 -3.36
CA ILE A 93 -5.45 -11.27 -3.95
C ILE A 93 -4.32 -10.53 -4.66
N TRP A 94 -4.57 -10.07 -5.88
CA TRP A 94 -3.77 -9.03 -6.53
C TRP A 94 -4.68 -7.98 -7.18
N ALA A 95 -4.09 -6.89 -7.67
CA ALA A 95 -4.84 -5.76 -8.20
C ALA A 95 -4.17 -5.21 -9.46
N ASP A 96 -4.99 -4.65 -10.33
CA ASP A 96 -4.58 -3.84 -11.48
C ASP A 96 -5.59 -2.70 -11.67
N ALA A 97 -5.34 -1.88 -12.69
CA ALA A 97 -6.30 -0.88 -13.11
C ALA A 97 -6.39 -0.84 -14.63
N VAL A 98 -7.59 -0.60 -15.15
CA VAL A 98 -7.82 -0.22 -16.54
C VAL A 98 -7.78 1.30 -16.61
N VAL A 99 -6.85 1.83 -17.39
CA VAL A 99 -6.70 3.26 -17.64
C VAL A 99 -7.21 3.54 -19.04
N GLU A 100 -8.23 4.39 -19.15
CA GLU A 100 -8.78 4.88 -20.41
C GLU A 100 -8.18 6.25 -20.72
N PHE A 101 -7.79 6.46 -21.97
CA PHE A 101 -7.19 7.69 -22.43
C PHE A 101 -8.14 8.50 -23.32
N ALA A 102 -7.79 9.77 -23.57
CA ALA A 102 -8.64 10.72 -24.29
C ALA A 102 -8.95 10.31 -25.74
N ASP A 103 -8.09 9.53 -26.39
CA ASP A 103 -8.33 8.97 -27.73
C ASP A 103 -9.23 7.72 -27.75
N GLY A 104 -9.70 7.26 -26.57
CA GLY A 104 -10.50 6.05 -26.39
C GLY A 104 -9.70 4.75 -26.27
N SER A 105 -8.37 4.79 -26.37
CA SER A 105 -7.52 3.63 -26.08
C SER A 105 -7.52 3.29 -24.59
N THR A 106 -7.21 2.03 -24.27
CA THR A 106 -7.14 1.55 -22.89
C THR A 106 -5.84 0.81 -22.64
N GLU A 107 -5.30 0.94 -21.44
CA GLU A 107 -4.13 0.20 -20.95
C GLU A 107 -4.44 -0.46 -19.61
N VAL A 108 -4.04 -1.71 -19.44
CA VAL A 108 -4.09 -2.39 -18.14
C VAL A 108 -2.76 -2.21 -17.43
N VAL A 109 -2.77 -1.52 -16.30
CA VAL A 109 -1.59 -1.28 -15.47
C VAL A 109 -1.63 -2.19 -14.26
N GLU A 110 -0.66 -3.10 -14.16
CA GLU A 110 -0.56 -4.03 -13.04
C GLU A 110 0.07 -3.39 -11.80
N TYR A 111 -0.46 -3.76 -10.63
CA TYR A 111 0.17 -3.42 -9.37
C TYR A 111 1.33 -4.38 -9.07
N PRO A 112 2.47 -3.90 -8.52
CA PRO A 112 3.64 -4.73 -8.21
C PRO A 112 3.30 -6.02 -7.43
N ARG A 113 3.56 -7.19 -8.03
CA ARG A 113 3.33 -8.50 -7.42
C ARG A 113 4.62 -9.02 -6.82
N MET A 114 4.63 -9.19 -5.49
CA MET A 114 5.84 -9.65 -4.82
C MET A 114 6.25 -11.04 -5.32
N TYR A 115 5.32 -11.95 -5.56
CA TYR A 115 5.62 -13.32 -6.00
C TYR A 115 6.56 -13.37 -7.23
N GLU A 116 6.39 -12.45 -8.17
CA GLU A 116 7.13 -12.38 -9.45
C GLU A 116 8.53 -11.77 -9.33
N MET A 117 8.87 -11.19 -8.18
CA MET A 117 10.12 -10.46 -7.98
C MET A 117 11.26 -11.31 -7.41
N GLY A 118 12.49 -10.92 -7.73
CA GLY A 118 13.70 -11.46 -7.08
C GLY A 118 13.80 -11.05 -5.60
N ILE A 119 14.60 -11.76 -4.80
CA ILE A 119 14.69 -11.56 -3.34
C ILE A 119 15.09 -10.11 -2.98
N ALA A 120 16.10 -9.55 -3.66
CA ALA A 120 16.57 -8.19 -3.39
C ALA A 120 15.48 -7.14 -3.69
N GLU A 121 14.74 -7.33 -4.77
CA GLU A 121 13.66 -6.44 -5.17
C GLU A 121 12.45 -6.54 -4.21
N LYS A 122 12.07 -7.77 -3.81
CA LYS A 122 11.03 -8.03 -2.80
C LYS A 122 11.31 -7.23 -1.52
N TYR A 123 12.53 -7.27 -1.01
CA TYR A 123 12.90 -6.57 0.22
C TYR A 123 12.61 -5.07 0.18
N VAL A 124 12.91 -4.41 -0.96
CA VAL A 124 12.67 -2.97 -1.12
C VAL A 124 11.20 -2.66 -1.45
N LYS A 125 10.52 -3.57 -2.14
CA LYS A 125 9.15 -3.38 -2.66
C LYS A 125 8.06 -3.99 -1.78
N GLU A 126 8.39 -4.60 -0.64
CA GLU A 126 7.41 -5.18 0.29
C GLU A 126 6.33 -4.18 0.75
N ARG A 127 6.68 -2.88 0.78
CA ARG A 127 5.73 -1.77 1.04
C ARG A 127 4.51 -1.79 0.10
N TYR A 128 4.68 -2.20 -1.16
CA TYR A 128 3.60 -2.25 -2.14
C TYR A 128 2.58 -3.32 -1.74
N ARG A 129 3.04 -4.51 -1.33
CA ARG A 129 2.14 -5.58 -0.84
C ARG A 129 1.30 -5.11 0.34
N LYS A 130 1.91 -4.41 1.29
CA LYS A 130 1.20 -3.85 2.47
C LYS A 130 0.25 -2.72 2.12
N TYR A 131 0.60 -1.86 1.17
CA TYR A 131 -0.32 -0.83 0.70
C TYR A 131 -1.54 -1.44 0.00
N ARG A 132 -1.33 -2.50 -0.80
CA ARG A 132 -2.40 -3.27 -1.46
C ARG A 132 -3.45 -3.82 -0.50
N GLU A 133 -3.03 -4.47 0.58
CA GLU A 133 -3.96 -4.97 1.62
C GLU A 133 -4.96 -3.89 2.09
N ARG A 134 -4.55 -2.62 2.09
CA ARG A 134 -5.42 -1.50 2.47
C ARG A 134 -6.30 -1.07 1.31
N PHE A 135 -5.75 -0.76 0.14
CA PHE A 135 -6.56 -0.17 -0.93
C PHE A 135 -7.50 -1.17 -1.63
N THR A 136 -7.32 -2.49 -1.53
CA THR A 136 -8.28 -3.45 -2.10
C THR A 136 -9.46 -3.73 -1.16
N SER A 137 -9.42 -3.23 0.08
CA SER A 137 -10.44 -3.43 1.09
C SER A 137 -11.40 -2.25 1.15
N ASP A 138 -12.70 -2.55 1.16
CA ASP A 138 -13.79 -1.58 1.24
C ASP A 138 -13.72 -0.73 2.52
N ALA A 139 -13.13 -1.26 3.60
CA ALA A 139 -12.87 -0.53 4.84
C ALA A 139 -11.95 0.69 4.67
N TYR A 140 -11.19 0.75 3.58
CA TYR A 140 -10.31 1.87 3.24
C TYR A 140 -10.66 2.48 1.89
N ALA A 141 -11.94 2.46 1.50
CA ALA A 141 -12.40 3.00 0.21
C ALA A 141 -11.97 4.46 -0.06
N TRP A 142 -11.77 5.26 0.99
CA TRP A 142 -11.23 6.61 0.90
C TRP A 142 -9.85 6.70 0.23
N LYS A 143 -9.11 5.59 0.10
CA LYS A 143 -7.81 5.51 -0.61
C LYS A 143 -7.93 5.22 -2.09
N TRP A 144 -9.09 4.77 -2.56
CA TRP A 144 -9.30 4.40 -3.97
C TRP A 144 -9.09 5.58 -4.92
N PRO A 145 -9.59 6.80 -4.63
CA PRO A 145 -9.34 7.97 -5.47
C PRO A 145 -7.85 8.24 -5.69
N HIS A 146 -7.06 8.26 -4.61
CA HIS A 146 -5.61 8.47 -4.70
C HIS A 146 -4.91 7.32 -5.44
N THR A 147 -5.29 6.08 -5.15
CA THR A 147 -4.74 4.91 -5.84
C THR A 147 -5.03 4.92 -7.34
N ALA A 148 -6.22 5.36 -7.75
CA ALA A 148 -6.59 5.52 -9.16
C ALA A 148 -5.69 6.55 -9.86
N HIS A 149 -5.42 7.70 -9.23
CA HIS A 149 -4.48 8.69 -9.77
C HIS A 149 -3.04 8.17 -9.84
N TRP A 150 -2.62 7.34 -8.88
CA TRP A 150 -1.32 6.67 -8.95
C TRP A 150 -1.20 5.73 -10.16
N PHE A 151 -2.26 4.98 -10.48
CA PHE A 151 -2.30 4.16 -11.70
C PHE A 151 -2.29 5.01 -12.98
N ALA A 152 -3.08 6.09 -13.04
CA ALA A 152 -3.05 7.03 -14.15
C ALA A 152 -1.64 7.62 -14.36
N ALA A 153 -0.95 8.04 -13.29
CA ALA A 153 0.41 8.58 -13.34
C ALA A 153 1.44 7.53 -13.80
N ARG A 154 1.16 6.24 -13.54
CA ARG A 154 2.02 5.14 -13.97
C ARG A 154 1.83 4.78 -15.44
N ALA A 155 0.62 4.91 -15.96
CA ALA A 155 0.31 4.79 -17.39
C ALA A 155 0.87 5.97 -18.19
N TRP A 156 0.70 7.19 -17.66
CA TRP A 156 1.05 8.42 -18.36
C TRP A 156 2.39 8.98 -17.91
N LYS A 157 3.40 8.86 -18.77
CA LYS A 157 4.77 9.38 -18.54
C LYS A 157 4.91 10.88 -18.80
N GLY A 158 3.81 11.63 -18.84
CA GLY A 158 3.81 13.09 -18.98
C GLY A 158 3.79 13.61 -20.43
N GLU A 159 3.75 12.74 -21.43
CA GLU A 159 3.68 13.11 -22.84
C GLU A 159 2.58 12.33 -23.58
N GLY A 160 2.03 12.95 -24.62
CA GLY A 160 1.06 12.32 -25.51
C GLY A 160 -0.34 12.23 -24.90
N ASN A 161 -0.94 11.06 -25.06
CA ASN A 161 -2.35 10.81 -24.76
C ASN A 161 -2.62 10.78 -23.26
N ILE A 162 -3.63 11.54 -22.83
CA ILE A 162 -3.86 11.85 -21.43
C ILE A 162 -4.88 10.85 -20.84
N PRO A 163 -4.63 10.24 -19.67
CA PRO A 163 -5.61 9.42 -18.95
C PRO A 163 -6.84 10.24 -18.58
N VAL A 164 -8.03 9.75 -18.89
CA VAL A 164 -9.31 10.40 -18.58
C VAL A 164 -10.11 9.64 -17.53
N ARG A 165 -9.96 8.32 -17.46
CA ARG A 165 -10.67 7.47 -16.50
C ARG A 165 -9.78 6.34 -16.02
N VAL A 166 -9.96 5.96 -14.76
CA VAL A 166 -9.33 4.77 -14.19
C VAL A 166 -10.40 3.91 -13.53
N THR A 167 -10.36 2.61 -13.83
CA THR A 167 -11.18 1.59 -13.16
C THR A 167 -10.27 0.63 -12.43
N LEU A 168 -10.39 0.56 -11.11
CA LEU A 168 -9.62 -0.33 -10.26
C LEU A 168 -10.26 -1.70 -10.20
N ARG A 169 -9.44 -2.74 -10.34
CA ARG A 169 -9.89 -4.14 -10.26
C ARG A 169 -9.06 -4.91 -9.23
N ARG A 170 -9.73 -5.83 -8.55
CA ARG A 170 -9.08 -6.83 -7.70
C ARG A 170 -9.36 -8.19 -8.29
N HIS A 171 -8.35 -9.04 -8.22
CA HIS A 171 -8.37 -10.40 -8.69
C HIS A 171 -8.12 -11.29 -7.49
N PHE A 172 -9.03 -12.22 -7.21
CA PHE A 172 -8.91 -13.07 -6.04
C PHE A 172 -9.38 -14.50 -6.29
N TYR A 173 -8.83 -15.46 -5.56
CA TYR A 173 -9.41 -16.79 -5.42
C TYR A 173 -9.25 -17.29 -3.99
N LEU A 174 -10.11 -18.22 -3.61
CA LEU A 174 -10.05 -18.85 -2.29
C LEU A 174 -9.05 -20.00 -2.31
N VAL A 175 -8.06 -19.92 -1.43
CA VAL A 175 -7.14 -21.02 -1.16
C VAL A 175 -7.92 -22.11 -0.44
N GLY A 176 -8.20 -23.21 -1.15
CA GLY A 176 -8.89 -24.36 -0.60
C GLY A 176 -8.20 -24.95 0.63
N LYS A 177 -8.97 -25.65 1.47
CA LYS A 177 -8.41 -26.40 2.60
C LYS A 177 -7.64 -27.62 2.09
N PRO A 178 -6.43 -27.91 2.63
CA PRO A 178 -5.76 -29.18 2.36
C PRO A 178 -6.69 -30.37 2.67
N PRO A 179 -6.66 -31.47 1.88
CA PRO A 179 -5.70 -31.80 0.82
C PRO A 179 -6.12 -31.33 -0.60
N THR A 180 -7.27 -30.69 -0.75
CA THR A 180 -7.80 -30.32 -2.07
C THR A 180 -6.94 -29.22 -2.69
N PRO A 181 -6.40 -29.41 -3.91
CA PRO A 181 -5.71 -28.35 -4.62
C PRO A 181 -6.64 -27.15 -4.81
N PRO A 182 -6.18 -25.92 -4.56
CA PRO A 182 -7.00 -24.74 -4.81
C PRO A 182 -7.31 -24.64 -6.30
N ASP A 183 -8.57 -24.32 -6.63
CA ASP A 183 -8.90 -23.83 -7.96
C ASP A 183 -8.24 -22.45 -8.12
N LYS A 184 -7.23 -22.38 -8.98
CA LYS A 184 -6.44 -21.16 -9.22
C LYS A 184 -7.11 -20.19 -10.19
N THR A 185 -8.40 -20.37 -10.45
CA THR A 185 -9.18 -19.45 -11.27
C THR A 185 -9.48 -18.18 -10.48
N TYR A 186 -8.81 -17.09 -10.86
CA TYR A 186 -9.05 -15.78 -10.28
C TYR A 186 -10.42 -15.23 -10.72
N GLN A 187 -11.18 -14.75 -9.76
CA GLN A 187 -12.35 -13.91 -9.98
C GLN A 187 -11.89 -12.46 -10.06
N THR A 188 -12.32 -11.74 -11.09
CA THR A 188 -12.06 -10.31 -11.24
C THR A 188 -13.27 -9.51 -10.78
N MET A 189 -13.03 -8.50 -9.94
CA MET A 189 -14.06 -7.58 -9.47
C MET A 189 -13.59 -6.14 -9.63
N GLU A 190 -14.37 -5.36 -10.37
CA GLU A 190 -14.22 -3.90 -10.41
C GLU A 190 -14.86 -3.31 -9.16
N TYR A 191 -14.14 -2.46 -8.44
CA TYR A 191 -14.63 -1.93 -7.16
C TYR A 191 -14.64 -0.41 -7.09
N TYR A 192 -13.99 0.26 -8.04
CA TYR A 192 -13.97 1.72 -8.09
C TYR A 192 -13.67 2.21 -9.50
N SER A 193 -14.35 3.27 -9.93
CA SER A 193 -14.05 3.97 -11.18
C SER A 193 -14.19 5.47 -10.97
N CYS A 194 -13.25 6.25 -11.50
CA CYS A 194 -13.32 7.70 -11.45
C CYS A 194 -12.72 8.36 -12.69
N LEU A 195 -13.15 9.60 -12.92
CA LEU A 195 -12.44 10.49 -13.83
C LEU A 195 -11.11 10.91 -13.20
N VAL A 196 -10.11 11.13 -14.04
CA VAL A 196 -8.78 11.54 -13.61
C VAL A 196 -8.72 13.07 -13.51
N ASP A 197 -8.44 13.59 -12.32
CA ASP A 197 -8.10 15.00 -12.13
C ASP A 197 -6.71 15.27 -12.72
N GLN A 198 -6.69 16.08 -13.77
CA GLN A 198 -5.49 16.42 -14.53
C GLN A 198 -4.49 17.27 -13.72
N GLN A 199 -4.97 18.09 -12.78
CA GLN A 199 -4.10 18.87 -11.91
C GLN A 199 -3.36 17.95 -10.93
N VAL A 200 -4.10 17.00 -10.34
CA VAL A 200 -3.55 15.99 -9.43
C VAL A 200 -2.56 15.11 -10.18
N LEU A 201 -2.94 14.61 -11.36
CA LEU A 201 -2.09 13.77 -12.20
C LEU A 201 -0.74 14.45 -12.51
N ARG A 202 -0.77 15.72 -12.93
CA ARG A 202 0.45 16.50 -13.21
C ARG A 202 1.32 16.74 -11.98
N SER A 203 0.73 16.77 -10.78
CA SER A 203 1.50 16.91 -9.53
C SER A 203 2.25 15.63 -9.17
N LEU A 204 1.74 14.45 -9.57
CA LEU A 204 2.30 13.14 -9.24
C LEU A 204 3.47 12.70 -10.12
N ILE A 205 3.65 13.33 -11.29
CA ILE A 205 4.71 12.99 -12.26
C ILE A 205 5.99 13.82 -12.05
N ARG A 206 5.95 14.80 -11.14
CA ARG A 206 7.10 15.69 -10.84
C ARG A 206 8.24 14.97 -10.13
#